data_AF-A0A2X1PM31-F1
#
_entry.id   AF-A0A2X1PM31-F1
#
_cell.length_a   1.000
_cell.length_b   1.000
_cell.length_c   1.000
_cell.angle_alpha   90.00
_cell.angle_beta   90.00
_cell.angle_gamma   90.00
#
_symmetry.space_group_name_H-M   'P 1'
#
loop_
_entity.id
_entity.type
_entity.pdbx_description
1 polymer ?
#
loop_
_entity_poly.entity_id
_entity_poly.type
_entity_poly.pdbx_seq_one_letter_code
_entity_poly.pdbx_strand_id
1 'polypeptide(L)' 'MARYLGPKLKLSRREGTDLFLKSGVRAIDSKCKIDTAPGQHGARKPRLSDYGSQLREKQKVRRIYGIFRTSIP' A
#
# COMPACT_ATOMS: atom_id res chain seq x y z
N MET A 1 -16.07 14.22 -0.72
CA MET A 1 -15.32 12.93 -0.67
C MET A 1 -13.83 13.21 -0.51
N ALA A 2 -13.24 12.84 0.63
CA ALA A 2 -11.81 12.98 0.85
C ALA A 2 -11.03 11.93 0.02
N ARG A 3 -9.95 12.33 -0.64
CA ARG A 3 -9.10 11.46 -1.46
C ARG A 3 -7.63 11.54 -1.00
N TYR A 4 -6.89 10.45 -1.08
CA TYR A 4 -5.47 10.44 -0.74
C TYR A 4 -4.65 11.10 -1.87
N LEU A 5 -4.05 12.26 -1.59
CA LEU A 5 -3.22 13.02 -2.54
C LEU A 5 -1.71 12.79 -2.36
N GLY A 6 -1.32 11.95 -1.40
CA GLY A 6 0.09 11.70 -1.10
C GLY A 6 0.79 10.74 -2.07
N PRO A 7 2.06 10.39 -1.79
CA PRO A 7 2.86 9.50 -2.62
C PRO A 7 2.25 8.10 -2.78
N LYS A 8 1.66 7.81 -3.95
CA LYS A 8 0.96 6.55 -4.22
C LYS A 8 1.85 5.31 -4.15
N LEU A 9 3.13 5.40 -4.57
CA LEU A 9 4.07 4.28 -4.51
C LEU A 9 4.44 3.90 -3.07
N LYS A 10 4.30 4.81 -2.10
CA LYS A 10 4.46 4.49 -0.67
C LYS A 10 3.42 3.47 -0.22
N LEU A 11 2.22 3.53 -0.78
CA LEU A 11 1.13 2.60 -0.49
C LEU A 11 1.43 1.21 -1.05
N SER A 12 1.85 1.12 -2.31
CA SER A 12 2.21 -0.15 -2.96
C SER A 12 3.38 -0.83 -2.25
N ARG A 13 4.44 -0.07 -1.93
CA ARG A 13 5.59 -0.58 -1.16
C ARG A 13 5.24 -1.07 0.23
N ARG A 14 4.21 -0.49 0.87
CA ARG A 14 3.79 -0.92 2.21
C ARG A 14 3.03 -2.24 2.18
N GLU A 15 2.28 -2.49 1.12
CA GLU A 15 1.54 -3.74 0.92
C GLU A 15 2.33 -4.78 0.10
N GLY A 16 3.57 -4.45 -0.29
CA GLY A 16 4.48 -5.35 -1.04
C GLY A 16 3.92 -5.81 -2.38
N THR A 17 2.91 -5.13 -2.92
CA THR A 17 2.16 -5.55 -4.11
C THR A 17 1.82 -4.33 -4.95
N ASP A 18 1.69 -4.53 -6.26
CA ASP A 18 1.19 -3.47 -7.13
C ASP A 18 -0.30 -3.24 -6.85
N LEU A 19 -0.63 -2.01 -6.49
CA LEU A 19 -2.00 -1.55 -6.24
C LEU A 19 -2.60 -0.87 -7.48
N PHE A 20 -1.91 -0.91 -8.61
CA PHE A 20 -2.31 -0.30 -9.89
C PHE A 20 -2.58 1.22 -9.79
N LEU A 21 -1.97 1.87 -8.80
CA LEU A 21 -2.17 3.29 -8.50
C LEU A 21 -1.40 4.23 -9.44
N LYS A 22 -0.52 3.69 -10.29
CA LYS A 22 0.22 4.41 -11.33
C LYS A 22 0.10 3.67 -12.66
N SER A 23 0.14 4.43 -13.75
CA SER A 23 0.01 3.90 -15.11
C SER A 23 1.03 2.79 -15.41
N GLY A 24 0.57 1.72 -16.04
CA GLY A 24 1.35 0.52 -16.37
C GLY A 24 2.40 0.70 -17.48
N VAL A 25 2.61 1.92 -17.98
CA VAL A 25 3.58 2.25 -19.05
C VAL A 25 5.01 1.78 -18.74
N ARG A 26 5.37 1.73 -17.46
CA ARG A 26 6.64 1.18 -16.98
C ARG A 26 6.35 0.25 -15.80
N ALA A 27 7.07 -0.87 -15.72
CA ALA A 27 6.97 -1.82 -14.62
C ALA A 27 7.16 -1.10 -13.26
N ILE A 28 6.40 -1.52 -12.24
CA ILE A 28 6.44 -0.88 -10.92
C ILE A 28 7.83 -0.95 -10.27
N ASP A 29 8.57 -2.03 -10.54
CA ASP A 29 9.91 -2.25 -10.01
C ASP A 29 10.91 -1.18 -10.49
N SER A 30 10.77 -0.73 -11.74
CA SER A 30 11.58 0.38 -12.28
C SER A 30 11.30 1.73 -11.60
N LYS A 31 10.14 1.88 -10.95
CA LYS A 31 9.71 3.15 -10.32
C LYS A 31 10.03 3.18 -8.84
N CYS A 32 10.05 2.04 -8.17
CA CYS A 32 10.33 1.95 -6.75
C CYS A 32 10.70 0.54 -6.30
N LYS A 33 11.51 0.46 -5.23
CA LYS A 33 11.83 -0.79 -4.54
C LYS A 33 10.58 -1.37 -3.85
N ILE A 34 9.87 -2.28 -4.53
CA ILE A 34 8.58 -2.81 -4.08
C ILE A 34 8.71 -3.71 -2.85
N ASP A 35 9.80 -4.48 -2.77
CA ASP A 35 10.05 -5.46 -1.69
C ASP A 35 10.43 -4.81 -0.36
N THR A 36 10.85 -3.54 -0.40
CA THR A 36 11.27 -2.81 0.79
C THR A 36 10.15 -1.89 1.26
N ALA A 37 9.70 -2.08 2.50
CA ALA A 37 8.69 -1.22 3.11
C ALA A 37 9.16 0.26 3.12
N PRO A 38 8.22 1.23 3.10
CA PRO A 38 8.60 2.63 3.12
C PRO A 38 9.11 3.09 4.49
N GLY A 39 10.11 3.97 4.49
CA GLY A 39 10.72 4.57 5.68
C GLY A 39 12.13 4.04 5.97
N GLN A 40 12.84 4.66 6.92
CA GLN A 40 14.21 4.30 7.31
C GLN A 40 14.30 2.86 7.84
N HIS A 41 13.28 2.38 8.56
CA HIS A 41 13.20 1.01 9.06
C HIS A 41 12.60 0.02 8.06
N GLY A 42 12.54 0.37 6.77
CA GLY A 42 11.90 -0.43 5.72
C GLY A 42 12.53 -1.80 5.47
N ALA A 43 13.81 -1.97 5.83
CA ALA A 43 14.53 -3.24 5.73
C ALA A 43 14.12 -4.25 6.82
N ARG A 44 13.53 -3.78 7.93
CA ARG A 44 13.12 -4.65 9.03
C ARG A 44 11.80 -5.33 8.67
N LYS A 45 11.79 -6.66 8.58
CA LYS A 45 10.57 -7.44 8.38
C LYS A 45 9.70 -7.34 9.65
N PRO A 46 8.47 -6.79 9.58
CA PRO A 46 7.58 -6.74 10.73
C PRO A 46 7.01 -8.13 11.01
N ARG A 47 7.08 -8.57 12.27
CA ARG A 47 6.35 -9.76 12.73
C ARG A 47 4.91 -9.30 13.03
N LEU A 48 4.00 -9.56 12.09
CA LEU A 48 2.61 -9.13 12.22
C LEU A 48 1.85 -10.07 13.15
N SER A 49 1.01 -9.51 14.02
CA SER A 49 -0.01 -10.25 14.75
C SER A 49 -1.18 -10.60 13.82
N ASP A 50 -2.08 -11.48 14.25
CA ASP A 50 -3.26 -11.89 13.47
C ASP A 50 -4.21 -10.70 13.17
N TYR A 51 -4.42 -9.81 14.15
CA TYR A 51 -5.10 -8.54 13.87
C TYR A 51 -4.31 -7.67 12.86
N GLY A 52 -2.99 -7.71 12.94
CA GLY A 52 -2.11 -6.99 12.03
C GLY A 52 -2.23 -7.45 10.58
N SER A 53 -2.37 -8.75 10.31
CA SER A 53 -2.59 -9.29 8.96
C SER A 53 -3.97 -8.89 8.43
N GLN A 54 -5.03 -9.05 9.24
CA GLN A 54 -6.38 -8.63 8.88
C GLN A 54 -6.45 -7.13 8.54
N LEU A 55 -5.77 -6.30 9.34
CA LEU A 55 -5.68 -4.87 9.09
C LEU A 55 -4.97 -4.56 7.77
N ARG A 56 -3.93 -5.32 7.38
CA ARG A 56 -3.23 -5.11 6.10
C ARG A 56 -4.14 -5.40 4.91
N GLU A 57 -4.83 -6.53 4.93
CA GLU A 57 -5.78 -6.88 3.87
C GLU A 57 -6.91 -5.84 3.75
N LYS A 58 -7.48 -5.41 4.88
CA LYS A 58 -8.47 -4.32 4.89
C LYS A 58 -7.92 -3.02 4.29
N GLN A 59 -6.66 -2.68 4.56
CA GLN A 59 -6.02 -1.47 4.04
C GLN A 59 -5.67 -1.60 2.55
N LYS A 60 -5.30 -2.79 2.09
CA LYS A 60 -5.01 -3.09 0.68
C LYS A 60 -6.23 -2.82 -0.18
N VAL A 61 -7.38 -3.42 0.16
CA VAL A 61 -8.65 -3.22 -0.54
C VAL A 61 -9.04 -1.74 -0.57
N ARG A 62 -8.95 -1.06 0.58
CA ARG A 62 -9.24 0.38 0.68
C ARG A 62 -8.40 1.23 -0.25
N ARG A 63 -7.12 0.91 -0.42
CA ARG A 63 -6.20 1.66 -1.27
C ARG A 63 -6.42 1.40 -2.74
N ILE A 64 -6.73 0.16 -3.12
CA ILE A 64 -7.06 -0.22 -4.51
C ILE A 64 -8.25 0.60 -4.99
N TYR A 65 -9.33 0.61 -4.20
CA TYR A 65 -10.56 1.29 -4.58
C TYR A 65 -10.59 2.78 -4.20
N GLY A 66 -9.58 3.29 -3.49
CA GLY A 66 -9.53 4.67 -3.03
C GLY A 66 -10.65 5.06 -2.05
N ILE A 67 -11.21 4.08 -1.33
CA ILE A 67 -12.38 4.24 -0.46
C ILE A 67 -11.94 4.64 0.96
N PHE A 68 -12.64 5.62 1.55
CA PHE A 68 -12.36 6.09 2.90
C PHE A 68 -12.94 5.16 3.99
N ARG A 69 -12.41 5.25 5.21
CA ARG A 69 -12.76 4.33 6.32
C ARG A 69 -14.27 4.31 6.63
N THR A 70 -14.93 5.44 6.42
CA THR A 70 -16.34 5.69 6.72
C THR A 70 -17.31 5.17 5.68
N SER A 71 -16.84 4.73 4.52
CA SER A 71 -17.68 4.25 3.42
C SER A 71 -17.58 2.74 3.19
N ILE A 72 -17.03 2.01 4.17
CA ILE A 72 -17.08 0.55 4.20
C ILE A 72 -18.06 0.18 5.33
N PRO A 73 -19.24 -0.39 5.01
CA PRO A 73 -20.19 -0.85 6.02
C PRO A 73 -19.60 -1.96 6.90
#